data_AF-A0A8X6QGM6-F1
#
_entry.id   AF-A0A8X6QGM6-F1
#
_cell.length_a   1.000
_cell.length_b   1.000
_cell.length_c   1.000
_cell.angle_alpha   90.00
_cell.angle_beta   90.00
_cell.angle_gamma   90.00
#
_symmetry.space_group_name_H-M   'P 1'
#
loop_
_entity.id
_entity.type
_entity.pdbx_description
1 polymer ?
#
loop_
_entity_poly.entity_id
_entity_poly.type
_entity_poly.pdbx_seq_one_letter_code
_entity_poly.pdbx_strand_id
1 'polypeptide(L)'
;MEVATKEAEEIEYLYSNKKPMIPLTKEQRDANASSTRCYICGGNFTKEDWKMRDHCHLTGVYRGPAHNSCNLKFKVPNFLPIIFHNLSGYDSHLFIKELGNDNYDINVIPENTEKYISFSKKN
;
A
#
# COMPACT_ATOMS: atom_id res chain seq x y z
N MET A 1 24.58 3.07 5.83
CA MET A 1 23.39 3.01 6.71
C MET A 1 22.57 4.30 6.63
N GLU A 2 23.21 5.48 6.66
CA GLU A 2 22.55 6.80 6.58
C GLU A 2 21.60 7.01 5.37
N VAL A 3 21.98 6.51 4.18
CA VAL A 3 21.13 6.59 2.98
C VAL A 3 19.84 5.75 3.12
N ALA A 4 19.93 4.54 3.67
CA ALA A 4 18.78 3.65 3.83
C ALA A 4 17.78 4.18 4.87
N THR A 5 18.26 4.86 5.91
CA THR A 5 17.41 5.52 6.90
C THR A 5 16.62 6.68 6.27
N LYS A 6 17.29 7.51 5.46
CA LYS A 6 16.64 8.61 4.75
C LYS A 6 15.54 8.13 3.79
N GLU A 7 15.81 7.07 3.03
CA GLU A 7 14.81 6.48 2.13
C GLU A 7 13.60 5.94 2.90
N ALA A 8 13.82 5.31 4.05
CA ALA A 8 12.72 4.82 4.90
C ALA A 8 11.85 5.96 5.42
N GLU A 9 12.45 7.06 5.89
CA GLU A 9 11.75 8.27 6.34
C GLU A 9 10.93 8.91 5.20
N GLU A 10 11.50 8.99 3.99
CA GLU A 10 10.80 9.52 2.81
C GLU A 10 9.58 8.66 2.44
N ILE A 11 9.72 7.32 2.46
CA ILE A 11 8.63 6.39 2.19
C ILE A 11 7.53 6.53 3.25
N GLU A 12 7.90 6.60 4.53
CA GLU A 12 6.97 6.79 5.64
C GLU A 12 6.21 8.11 5.51
N TYR A 13 6.91 9.19 5.14
CA TYR A 13 6.30 10.49 4.85
C TYR A 13 5.29 10.38 3.71
N LEU A 14 5.64 9.71 2.60
CA LEU A 14 4.74 9.53 1.46
C LEU A 14 3.48 8.73 1.81
N TYR A 15 3.60 7.70 2.65
CA TYR A 15 2.46 6.88 3.06
C TYR A 15 1.55 7.59 4.08
N SER A 16 2.14 8.44 4.92
CA SER A 16 1.40 9.24 5.90
C SER A 16 0.68 10.44 5.26
N ASN A 17 1.26 11.01 4.20
CA ASN A 17 0.74 12.22 3.55
C ASN A 17 0.00 11.92 2.24
N LYS A 18 -1.22 11.42 2.37
CA LYS A 18 -2.09 11.08 1.22
C LYS A 18 -2.48 12.34 0.45
N LYS A 19 -2.16 12.37 -0.84
CA LYS A 19 -2.54 13.47 -1.73
C LYS A 19 -4.05 13.50 -1.99
N PRO A 20 -4.66 14.70 -2.00
CA PRO A 20 -6.03 14.85 -2.45
C PRO A 20 -6.14 14.53 -3.95
N MET A 21 -7.36 14.22 -4.38
CA MET A 21 -7.63 13.97 -5.78
C MET A 21 -7.42 15.25 -6.59
N ILE A 22 -6.65 15.14 -7.68
CA ILE A 22 -6.49 16.21 -8.67
C ILE A 22 -7.87 16.46 -9.31
N PRO A 23 -8.26 17.73 -9.55
CA PRO A 23 -9.52 18.03 -10.23
C PRO A 23 -9.64 17.27 -11.56
N LEU A 24 -10.73 16.50 -11.71
CA LEU A 24 -10.95 15.72 -12.93
C LEU A 24 -11.04 16.62 -14.16
N THR A 25 -10.51 16.15 -15.29
CA THR A 25 -10.78 16.75 -16.60
C THR A 25 -12.25 16.59 -16.98
N LYS A 26 -12.70 17.30 -18.02
CA LYS A 26 -14.08 17.18 -18.51
C LYS A 26 -14.38 15.74 -18.95
N GLU A 27 -13.47 15.15 -19.71
CA GLU A 27 -13.58 13.78 -20.23
C GLU A 27 -13.67 12.77 -19.08
N GLN A 28 -12.88 12.94 -18.03
CA GLN A 28 -12.94 12.07 -16.85
C GLN A 28 -14.26 12.21 -16.09
N ARG A 29 -14.80 13.43 -15.98
CA ARG A 29 -16.12 13.65 -15.34
C ARG A 29 -17.23 13.00 -16.16
N ASP A 30 -17.20 13.15 -17.47
CA ASP A 30 -18.21 12.60 -18.39
C ASP A 30 -18.15 11.06 -18.39
N ALA A 31 -16.95 10.49 -18.44
CA ALA A 31 -16.74 9.04 -18.31
C ALA A 31 -17.18 8.50 -16.94
N ASN A 32 -16.85 9.21 -15.85
CA ASN A 32 -17.32 8.84 -14.52
C ASN A 32 -18.85 8.90 -14.42
N ALA A 33 -19.47 9.96 -14.94
CA ALA A 33 -20.91 10.18 -14.88
C ALA A 33 -21.68 9.08 -15.64
N SER A 34 -21.23 8.75 -16.86
CA SER A 34 -21.84 7.73 -17.72
C SER A 34 -21.56 6.28 -17.30
N SER A 35 -20.52 6.03 -16.49
CA SER A 35 -20.22 4.67 -16.05
C SER A 35 -21.32 4.08 -15.15
N THR A 36 -21.72 2.86 -15.49
CA THR A 36 -22.67 2.02 -14.73
C THR A 36 -21.99 0.94 -13.91
N ARG A 37 -20.67 0.76 -14.08
CA ARG A 37 -19.89 -0.35 -13.50
C ARG A 37 -18.67 0.13 -12.74
N CYS A 38 -18.38 -0.55 -11.64
CA CYS A 38 -17.17 -0.34 -10.86
C CYS A 38 -15.94 -0.82 -11.64
N TYR A 39 -14.89 0.00 -11.71
CA TYR A 39 -13.65 -0.39 -12.40
C TYR A 39 -12.82 -1.44 -11.63
N ILE A 40 -13.05 -1.58 -10.31
CA ILE A 40 -12.31 -2.50 -9.44
C ILE A 40 -12.85 -3.92 -9.55
N CYS A 41 -14.16 -4.10 -9.35
CA CYS A 41 -14.79 -5.43 -9.32
C CYS A 41 -15.65 -5.73 -10.55
N GLY A 42 -15.91 -4.73 -11.40
CA GLY A 42 -16.79 -4.86 -12.56
C GLY A 42 -18.29 -4.89 -12.24
N GLY A 43 -18.73 -4.83 -10.99
CA GLY A 43 -20.15 -4.87 -10.61
C GLY A 43 -20.91 -3.58 -10.91
N ASN A 44 -22.24 -3.66 -11.00
CA ASN A 44 -23.11 -2.49 -11.17
C ASN A 44 -23.24 -1.69 -9.86
N PHE A 45 -23.42 -0.38 -9.95
CA PHE A 45 -23.72 0.47 -8.78
C PHE A 45 -25.15 0.28 -8.30
N THR A 46 -25.36 0.34 -6.98
CA THR A 46 -26.69 0.32 -6.36
C THR A 46 -26.88 1.56 -5.48
N LYS A 47 -28.04 1.69 -4.81
CA LYS A 47 -28.27 2.77 -3.85
C LYS A 47 -27.46 2.56 -2.56
N GLU A 48 -27.26 1.31 -2.18
CA GLU A 48 -26.56 0.89 -0.96
C GLU A 48 -25.04 0.88 -1.16
N ASP A 49 -24.57 0.56 -2.37
CA ASP A 49 -23.16 0.60 -2.76
C ASP A 49 -23.01 1.51 -3.99
N TRP A 50 -22.90 2.82 -3.72
CA TRP A 50 -23.00 3.86 -4.72
C TRP A 50 -21.64 4.20 -5.35
N LYS A 51 -21.69 4.89 -6.49
CA LYS A 51 -20.52 5.32 -7.25
C LYS A 51 -19.75 6.42 -6.53
N MET A 52 -18.48 6.16 -6.26
CA MET A 52 -17.45 7.08 -5.78
C MET A 52 -16.36 7.25 -6.84
N ARG A 53 -15.53 8.30 -6.69
CA ARG A 53 -14.35 8.53 -7.52
C ARG A 53 -13.13 8.02 -6.76
N ASP A 54 -12.50 6.95 -7.25
CA ASP A 54 -11.23 6.48 -6.71
C ASP A 54 -10.06 7.26 -7.31
N HIS A 55 -9.04 7.51 -6.49
CA HIS A 55 -7.80 8.14 -6.93
C HIS A 55 -6.58 7.53 -6.22
N CYS A 56 -5.42 7.68 -6.85
CA CYS A 56 -4.17 7.29 -6.25
C CYS A 56 -3.79 8.26 -5.12
N HIS A 57 -3.66 7.77 -3.88
CA HIS A 57 -3.24 8.60 -2.75
C HIS A 57 -1.78 9.09 -2.82
N LEU A 58 -0.94 8.53 -3.68
CA LEU A 58 0.46 8.97 -3.86
C LEU A 58 0.59 10.06 -4.93
N THR A 59 -0.20 9.98 -6.00
CA THR A 59 -0.10 10.88 -7.16
C THR A 59 -1.26 11.86 -7.27
N GLY A 60 -2.38 11.61 -6.58
CA GLY A 60 -3.62 12.37 -6.72
C GLY A 60 -4.44 12.03 -7.98
N VAL A 61 -3.92 11.18 -8.87
CA VAL A 61 -4.51 10.90 -10.18
C VAL A 61 -5.78 10.03 -10.04
N TYR A 62 -6.86 10.45 -10.70
CA TYR A 62 -8.11 9.70 -10.81
C TYR A 62 -7.90 8.35 -11.49
N ARG A 63 -8.47 7.28 -10.92
CA ARG A 63 -8.35 5.91 -11.44
C ARG A 63 -9.64 5.42 -12.08
N GLY A 64 -10.79 5.72 -11.47
CA GLY A 64 -12.05 5.29 -12.02
C GLY A 64 -13.24 5.38 -11.07
N PRO A 65 -14.44 5.05 -11.58
CA PRO A 65 -15.66 4.97 -10.80
C PRO A 65 -15.65 3.67 -9.97
N ALA A 66 -15.63 3.79 -8.65
CA ALA A 66 -15.61 2.66 -7.74
C ALA A 66 -16.87 2.61 -6.88
N HIS A 67 -17.28 1.43 -6.42
CA HIS A 67 -18.20 1.31 -5.30
C HIS A 67 -17.61 2.00 -4.08
N ASN A 68 -18.41 2.60 -3.20
CA ASN A 68 -17.89 3.10 -1.92
C ASN A 68 -17.27 1.96 -1.11
N SER A 69 -17.84 0.75 -1.17
CA SER A 69 -17.27 -0.43 -0.51
C SER A 69 -15.92 -0.86 -1.11
N CYS A 70 -15.81 -0.92 -2.45
CA CYS A 70 -14.55 -1.27 -3.13
C CYS A 70 -13.47 -0.21 -2.88
N ASN A 71 -13.82 1.08 -2.98
CA ASN A 71 -12.91 2.19 -2.72
C ASN A 71 -12.34 2.15 -1.29
N LEU A 72 -13.18 1.83 -0.29
CA LEU A 72 -12.73 1.68 1.09
C LEU A 72 -11.77 0.49 1.29
N LYS A 73 -11.92 -0.57 0.51
CA LYS A 73 -11.07 -1.78 0.58
C LYS A 73 -9.79 -1.64 -0.26
N PHE A 74 -9.83 -0.87 -1.35
CA PHE A 74 -8.73 -0.69 -2.29
C PHE A 74 -7.72 0.35 -1.78
N LYS A 75 -7.12 0.05 -0.62
CA LYS A 75 -6.14 0.91 0.05
C LYS A 75 -4.73 0.52 -0.36
N VAL A 76 -3.87 1.52 -0.50
CA VAL A 76 -2.43 1.31 -0.56
C VAL A 76 -1.96 0.81 0.82
N PRO A 77 -1.14 -0.26 0.89
CA PRO A 77 -0.54 -0.70 2.14
C PRO A 77 0.19 0.46 2.83
N ASN A 78 0.14 0.50 4.15
CA ASN A 78 0.92 1.45 4.96
C ASN A 78 2.27 0.86 5.42
N PHE A 79 2.74 -0.18 4.73
CA PHE A 79 4.03 -0.83 4.95
C PHE A 79 4.64 -1.18 3.59
N LEU A 80 5.95 -1.33 3.54
CA LEU A 80 6.66 -1.74 2.33
C LEU A 80 6.72 -3.28 2.26
N PRO A 81 6.01 -3.94 1.33
CA PRO A 81 6.13 -5.38 1.16
C PRO A 81 7.45 -5.71 0.44
N ILE A 82 8.35 -6.44 1.12
CA ILE A 82 9.54 -7.01 0.51
C ILE A 82 9.31 -8.52 0.39
N ILE A 83 9.25 -9.03 -0.84
CA ILE A 83 8.93 -10.43 -1.12
C ILE A 83 10.19 -11.13 -1.62
N PHE A 84 10.55 -12.23 -0.95
CA PHE A 84 11.63 -13.12 -1.37
C PHE A 84 11.03 -14.47 -1.73
N HIS A 85 11.43 -15.05 -2.86
CA HIS A 85 10.98 -16.39 -3.25
C HIS A 85 11.50 -17.50 -2.33
N ASN A 86 12.55 -17.24 -1.53
CA ASN A 86 13.11 -18.20 -0.58
C ASN A 86 13.91 -17.50 0.54
N LEU A 87 13.29 -16.62 1.34
CA LEU A 87 13.98 -15.87 2.39
C LEU A 87 14.77 -16.78 3.36
N SER A 88 14.16 -17.89 3.77
CA SER A 88 14.73 -18.85 4.71
C SER A 88 15.96 -19.58 4.17
N GLY A 89 16.16 -19.58 2.85
CA GLY A 89 17.35 -20.12 2.19
C GLY A 89 18.53 -19.13 2.14
N TYR A 90 18.33 -17.87 2.53
CA TYR A 90 19.37 -16.85 2.63
C TYR A 90 19.74 -16.57 4.09
N ASP A 91 20.90 -15.92 4.29
CA ASP A 91 21.38 -15.40 5.58
C ASP A 91 20.56 -14.19 6.05
N SER A 92 19.26 -14.39 6.24
CA SER A 92 18.29 -13.37 6.63
C SER A 92 18.54 -12.81 8.04
N HIS A 93 19.27 -13.54 8.88
CA HIS A 93 19.74 -13.08 10.20
C HIS A 93 20.60 -11.80 10.10
N LEU A 94 21.29 -11.57 8.97
CA LEU A 94 22.05 -10.34 8.74
C LEU A 94 21.13 -9.11 8.70
N PHE A 95 19.98 -9.21 8.03
CA PHE A 95 19.00 -8.11 8.00
C PHE A 95 18.40 -7.87 9.38
N ILE A 96 18.04 -8.92 10.12
CA ILE A 96 17.44 -8.78 11.45
C ILE A 96 18.40 -8.11 12.43
N LYS A 97 19.70 -8.43 12.35
CA LYS A 97 20.71 -7.79 13.20
C LYS A 97 20.79 -6.28 12.96
N GLU A 98 20.80 -5.86 11.70
CA GLU A 98 20.83 -4.43 11.34
C GLU A 98 19.50 -3.73 11.67
N LEU A 99 18.36 -4.40 11.43
CA LEU A 99 17.06 -3.90 11.81
C LEU A 99 16.90 -3.83 13.34
N GLY A 100 17.63 -4.62 14.12
CA GLY A 100 17.52 -4.63 15.58
C GLY A 100 18.29 -3.51 16.27
N ASN A 101 18.95 -2.62 15.53
CA ASN A 101 19.83 -1.60 16.05
C ASN A 101 19.12 -0.28 16.43
N ASP A 102 17.84 -0.35 16.79
CA ASP A 102 17.07 0.79 17.32
C ASP A 102 16.04 0.31 18.37
N ASN A 103 15.14 1.19 18.79
CA ASN A 103 14.20 0.94 19.89
C ASN A 103 12.84 0.34 19.43
N TYR A 104 12.72 -0.13 18.19
CA TYR A 104 11.49 -0.70 17.67
C TYR A 104 11.52 -2.22 17.62
N ASP A 105 10.42 -2.86 18.02
CA ASP A 105 10.30 -4.31 18.04
C ASP A 105 10.27 -4.91 16.63
N ILE A 106 10.94 -6.06 16.48
CA ILE A 106 10.89 -6.89 15.27
C ILE A 106 10.04 -8.12 15.57
N ASN A 107 8.98 -8.30 14.79
CA ASN A 107 8.17 -9.51 14.81
C ASN A 107 8.68 -10.49 13.77
N VAL A 108 8.98 -11.73 14.19
CA VAL A 108 9.62 -12.75 13.36
C VAL A 108 8.80 -14.04 13.39
N ILE A 109 8.70 -14.71 12.24
CA ILE A 109 8.24 -16.10 12.14
C ILE A 109 9.48 -16.96 11.86
N PRO A 110 10.12 -17.52 12.91
CA PRO A 110 11.31 -18.35 12.73
C PRO A 110 10.94 -19.77 12.32
N GLU A 111 11.80 -20.38 11.50
CA GLU A 111 11.85 -21.84 11.31
C GLU A 111 12.83 -22.45 12.32
N ASN A 112 13.99 -21.80 12.52
CA ASN A 112 14.96 -22.09 13.57
C ASN A 112 15.74 -20.81 13.94
N THR A 113 16.84 -20.94 14.68
CA THR A 113 17.66 -19.79 15.15
C THR A 113 18.40 -19.05 14.04
N GLU A 114 18.52 -19.63 12.86
CA GLU A 114 19.23 -19.04 11.70
C GLU A 114 18.31 -18.79 10.50
N LYS A 115 17.21 -19.54 10.39
CA LYS A 115 16.26 -19.48 9.27
C LYS A 115 14.95 -18.83 9.70
N TYR A 116 14.57 -17.79 8.96
CA TYR A 116 13.34 -17.04 9.17
C TYR A 116 12.43 -17.13 7.94
N ILE A 117 11.15 -17.43 8.17
CA ILE A 117 10.12 -17.48 7.13
C ILE A 117 9.71 -16.04 6.76
N SER A 118 9.53 -15.19 7.76
CA SER A 118 9.25 -13.77 7.58
C SER A 118 9.68 -12.96 8.80
N PHE A 119 9.90 -11.67 8.60
CA PHE A 119 10.04 -10.69 9.66
C PHE A 119 9.36 -9.39 9.26
N SER A 120 8.93 -8.63 10.25
CA SER A 120 8.31 -7.31 10.07
C SER A 120 8.72 -6.40 11.21
N LYS A 121 8.81 -5.11 10.90
CA LYS A 121 9.16 -4.06 11.84
C LYS A 121 8.21 -2.90 11.64
N LYS A 122 7.75 -2.32 12.73
CA LYS A 122 6.84 -1.18 12.71
C LYS A 122 7.47 -0.03 13.48
N ASN A 123 7.61 1.11 12.81
CA ASN A 123 7.97 2.38 13.42
C ASN A 123 6.78 2.94 14.22
#